data_AF-A0A965Z9H5-F1
#
_entry.id   AF-A0A965Z9H5-F1
#
_cell.length_a   1.000
_cell.length_b   1.000
_cell.length_c   1.000
_cell.angle_alpha   90.00
_cell.angle_beta   90.00
_cell.angle_gamma   90.00
#
_symmetry.space_group_name_H-M   'P 1'
#
loop_
_entity.id
_entity.type
_entity.pdbx_description
1 polymer ?
#
loop_
_entity_poly.entity_id
_entity_poly.type
_entity_poly.pdbx_seq_one_letter_code
_entity_poly.pdbx_strand_id
1 'polypeptide(L)'
;PTTVWEYDTKKTVTNVEVWTEEGVTYYRLEGQLLVADYARNQDNDNGGPVAHYKVEDAWYSWGRVPFIPFKNNRVELPDIRFVKTLVDGYDLSRSEAANYVEEVKNLIFILKGYGGTEIEELMRSINEDRAIAIDDPEDGGVDTITPQMDITALREHYEQLKRDLNEDGQAVSKDVDKYGNAPSGVALKFMYAGLDLKCNLMETEFKMGFENLLYFVDIYLDLTGQGNFERVEVELVFNRDMAVNETEIIQNCSASKGTVSDRTVVAHHPYVSDVEEELKLLKEQREAESPQWDVVPDLKDGEEDGEE
;
A
#
# COMPACT_ATOMS: atom_id res chain seq x y z
N PRO A 1 28.76 -0.70 8.31
CA PRO A 1 30.03 -0.43 9.02
C PRO A 1 30.70 -1.74 9.47
N THR A 2 31.87 -2.04 8.92
CA THR A 2 32.64 -3.24 9.30
C THR A 2 33.62 -2.85 10.40
N THR A 3 33.78 -3.72 11.40
CA THR A 3 34.78 -3.51 12.45
C THR A 3 36.08 -4.19 12.04
N VAL A 4 37.16 -3.44 11.97
CA VAL A 4 38.51 -3.98 11.73
C VAL A 4 39.37 -3.69 12.97
N TRP A 5 40.19 -4.66 13.35
CA TRP A 5 41.17 -4.51 14.43
C TRP A 5 42.49 -4.03 13.85
N GLU A 6 42.93 -2.83 14.22
CA GLU A 6 44.27 -2.33 13.94
C GLU A 6 45.03 -2.24 15.27
N TYR A 7 46.07 -3.07 15.43
CA TYR A 7 46.97 -3.04 16.58
C TYR A 7 46.27 -2.96 17.95
N ASP A 8 45.37 -3.91 18.25
CA ASP A 8 44.53 -3.97 19.47
C ASP A 8 43.48 -2.86 19.64
N THR A 9 43.32 -1.97 18.66
CA THR A 9 42.27 -0.95 18.65
C THR A 9 41.13 -1.35 17.69
N LYS A 10 39.91 -1.35 18.22
CA LYS A 10 38.68 -1.61 17.46
C LYS A 10 38.33 -0.35 16.65
N LYS A 11 38.46 -0.41 15.32
CA LYS A 11 38.17 0.71 14.42
C LYS A 11 36.93 0.40 13.56
N THR A 12 36.02 1.37 13.46
CA THR A 12 34.87 1.29 12.55
C THR A 12 35.32 1.80 11.19
N VAL A 13 35.18 0.95 10.16
CA VAL A 13 35.52 1.30 8.77
C VAL A 13 34.24 1.36 7.94
N THR A 14 34.17 2.36 7.06
CA THR A 14 33.11 2.50 6.06
C THR A 14 33.63 1.96 4.73
N ASN A 15 32.99 0.89 4.24
CA ASN A 15 33.27 0.32 2.94
C ASN A 15 32.36 0.97 1.90
N VAL A 16 32.88 1.20 0.71
CA VAL A 16 32.17 1.79 -0.42
C VAL A 16 32.30 0.84 -1.60
N GLU A 17 31.18 0.51 -2.22
CA GLU A 17 31.10 -0.38 -3.37
C GLU A 17 30.64 0.43 -4.58
N VAL A 18 31.43 0.41 -5.64
CA VAL A 18 31.09 1.08 -6.90
C VAL A 18 30.72 0.01 -7.91
N TRP A 19 29.44 -0.05 -8.24
CA TRP A 19 28.88 -0.97 -9.23
C TRP A 19 28.78 -0.28 -10.59
N THR A 20 29.34 -0.91 -11.61
CA THR A 20 29.36 -0.44 -13.01
C THR A 20 28.67 -1.46 -13.91
N GLU A 21 28.64 -1.25 -15.22
CA GLU A 21 28.08 -2.24 -16.15
C GLU A 21 28.96 -3.49 -16.28
N GLU A 22 30.27 -3.32 -16.08
CA GLU A 22 31.31 -4.34 -16.28
C GLU A 22 31.67 -5.09 -14.99
N GLY A 23 31.42 -4.50 -13.82
CA GLY A 23 31.76 -5.11 -12.54
C GLY A 23 31.68 -4.18 -11.33
N VAL A 24 32.24 -4.65 -10.22
CA VAL A 24 32.26 -4.01 -8.90
C VAL A 24 33.68 -3.66 -8.51
N THR A 25 33.86 -2.45 -7.97
CA THR A 25 35.11 -2.03 -7.34
C THR A 25 34.89 -1.69 -5.88
N TYR A 26 35.71 -2.26 -5.00
CA TYR A 26 35.65 -2.07 -3.56
C TYR A 26 36.63 -1.00 -3.10
N TYR A 27 36.15 -0.06 -2.30
CA TYR A 27 36.94 0.99 -1.67
C TYR A 27 36.69 1.01 -0.15
N ARG A 28 37.67 1.53 0.59
CA ARG A 28 37.55 1.89 2.00
C ARG A 28 37.64 3.39 2.14
N LEU A 29 36.72 3.96 2.91
CA LEU A 29 36.74 5.38 3.23
C LEU A 29 37.65 5.61 4.44
N GLU A 30 38.79 6.25 4.18
CA GLU A 30 39.74 6.67 5.21
C GLU A 30 39.72 8.20 5.32
N GLY A 31 38.98 8.71 6.31
CA GLY A 31 38.75 10.15 6.46
C GLY A 31 37.90 10.71 5.31
N GLN A 32 38.54 11.43 4.39
CA GLN A 32 37.92 11.99 3.18
C GLN A 32 38.40 11.34 1.88
N LEU A 33 39.31 10.36 1.96
CA LEU A 33 39.88 9.69 0.78
C LEU A 33 39.28 8.30 0.61
N LEU A 34 39.03 7.93 -0.65
CA LEU A 34 38.67 6.58 -1.04
C LEU A 34 39.95 5.82 -1.39
N VAL A 35 40.28 4.82 -0.58
CA VAL A 35 41.43 3.93 -0.80
C VAL A 35 40.92 2.62 -1.38
N ALA A 36 41.47 2.17 -2.50
CA ALA A 36 41.06 0.91 -3.13
C ALA A 36 41.35 -0.28 -2.21
N ASP A 37 40.37 -1.16 -2.00
CA ASP A 37 40.56 -2.39 -1.23
C ASP A 37 41.18 -3.46 -2.15
N TYR A 38 42.51 -3.44 -2.28
CA TYR A 38 43.24 -4.36 -3.15
C TYR A 38 42.98 -5.83 -2.85
N ALA A 39 42.74 -6.21 -1.60
CA ALA A 39 42.49 -7.62 -1.25
C ALA A 39 41.16 -8.12 -1.85
N ARG A 40 40.11 -7.30 -1.83
CA ARG A 40 38.82 -7.64 -2.44
C ARG A 40 38.81 -7.47 -3.96
N ASN A 41 39.57 -6.50 -4.48
CA ASN A 41 39.65 -6.26 -5.91
C ASN A 41 40.59 -7.24 -6.64
N GLN A 42 41.48 -7.95 -5.93
CA GLN A 42 42.38 -8.98 -6.48
C GLN A 42 41.85 -10.41 -6.34
N ASP A 43 40.64 -10.59 -5.79
CA ASP A 43 39.99 -11.92 -5.68
C ASP A 43 39.50 -12.45 -7.06
N ASN A 44 39.90 -11.79 -8.16
CA ASN A 44 39.80 -12.31 -9.51
C ASN A 44 41.19 -12.69 -10.04
N ASP A 45 41.30 -13.83 -10.73
CA ASP A 45 42.55 -14.27 -11.39
C ASP A 45 42.98 -13.33 -12.55
N ASN A 46 42.22 -12.28 -12.85
CA ASN A 46 42.33 -11.47 -14.07
C ASN A 46 42.84 -10.03 -13.86
N GLY A 47 43.15 -9.62 -12.62
CA GLY A 47 43.74 -8.31 -12.32
C GLY A 47 42.88 -7.09 -12.70
N GLY A 48 41.57 -7.28 -12.86
CA GLY A 48 40.59 -6.27 -13.26
C GLY A 48 39.53 -5.98 -12.18
N PRO A 49 38.43 -5.26 -12.49
CA PRO A 49 37.28 -5.13 -11.59
C PRO A 49 36.64 -6.49 -11.29
N VAL A 50 36.06 -6.68 -10.10
CA VAL A 50 35.36 -7.93 -9.75
C VAL A 50 34.11 -8.04 -10.64
N ALA A 51 33.99 -9.06 -11.48
CA ALA A 51 32.81 -9.21 -12.33
C ALA A 51 31.55 -9.51 -11.49
N HIS A 52 30.37 -9.28 -12.05
CA HIS A 52 29.11 -9.35 -11.30
C HIS A 52 28.77 -10.74 -10.77
N TYR A 53 29.11 -11.80 -11.52
CA TYR A 53 28.86 -13.19 -11.12
C TYR A 53 29.88 -14.13 -11.78
N LYS A 54 30.02 -15.32 -11.20
CA LYS A 54 30.89 -16.39 -11.70
C LYS A 54 30.01 -17.58 -12.10
N VAL A 55 30.15 -18.05 -13.34
CA VAL A 55 29.51 -19.30 -13.81
C VAL A 55 30.63 -20.29 -14.11
N GLU A 56 30.59 -21.44 -13.42
CA GLU A 56 31.68 -22.41 -13.40
C GLU A 56 33.02 -21.76 -13.03
N ASP A 57 33.89 -21.49 -14.02
CA ASP A 57 35.20 -20.86 -13.86
C ASP A 57 35.40 -19.57 -14.66
N ALA A 58 34.34 -19.09 -15.32
CA ALA A 58 34.38 -17.84 -16.06
C ALA A 58 33.63 -16.72 -15.31
N TRP A 59 34.22 -15.53 -15.34
CA TRP A 59 33.68 -14.31 -14.77
C TRP A 59 32.82 -13.59 -15.80
N TYR A 60 31.60 -13.22 -15.41
CA TYR A 60 30.63 -12.60 -16.30
C TYR A 60 30.07 -11.31 -15.70
N SER A 61 29.73 -10.38 -16.59
CA SER A 61 29.09 -9.11 -16.29
C SER A 61 27.68 -9.11 -16.88
N TRP A 62 26.71 -8.59 -16.14
CA TRP A 62 25.35 -8.35 -16.64
C TRP A 62 25.26 -7.35 -17.81
N GLY A 63 26.31 -6.57 -18.10
CA GLY A 63 26.26 -5.50 -19.11
C GLY A 63 25.40 -4.30 -18.70
N ARG A 64 24.84 -4.34 -17.49
CA ARG A 64 24.09 -3.27 -16.82
C ARG A 64 24.37 -3.34 -15.31
N VAL A 65 24.15 -2.23 -14.63
CA VAL A 65 24.22 -2.20 -13.16
C VAL A 65 23.08 -3.06 -12.58
N PRO A 66 23.36 -4.04 -11.70
CA PRO A 66 22.37 -5.01 -11.21
C PRO A 66 21.49 -4.45 -10.07
N PHE A 67 21.07 -3.19 -10.19
CA PHE A 67 20.13 -2.57 -9.28
C PHE A 67 18.90 -2.12 -10.06
N ILE A 68 17.75 -2.70 -9.72
CA ILE A 68 16.48 -2.38 -10.35
C ILE A 68 15.68 -1.51 -9.38
N PRO A 69 15.52 -0.20 -9.65
CA PRO A 69 14.73 0.67 -8.80
C PRO A 69 13.25 0.43 -9.05
N PHE A 70 12.54 -0.08 -8.04
CA PHE A 70 11.08 -0.06 -8.02
C PHE A 70 10.62 1.29 -7.50
N LYS A 71 10.27 2.17 -8.44
CA LYS A 71 9.84 3.54 -8.11
C LYS A 71 8.38 3.51 -7.69
N ASN A 72 8.10 4.18 -6.57
CA ASN A 72 6.73 4.36 -6.10
C ASN A 72 5.95 5.34 -7.00
N ASN A 73 6.64 6.37 -7.49
CA ASN A 73 6.14 7.34 -8.45
C ASN A 73 7.32 7.90 -9.24
N ARG A 74 7.03 8.62 -10.33
CA ARG A 74 8.02 9.29 -11.19
C ARG A 74 9.02 10.19 -10.46
N VAL A 75 8.66 10.70 -9.27
CA VAL A 75 9.47 11.62 -8.46
C VAL A 75 10.25 10.89 -7.36
N GLU A 76 10.06 9.58 -7.21
CA GLU A 76 10.68 8.72 -6.19
C GLU A 76 10.44 9.17 -4.74
N LEU A 77 9.30 9.84 -4.50
CA LEU A 77 8.90 10.30 -3.17
C LEU A 77 7.92 9.32 -2.50
N PRO A 78 8.01 9.14 -1.18
CA PRO A 78 7.05 8.33 -0.45
C PRO A 78 5.71 9.07 -0.33
N ASP A 79 4.60 8.34 -0.39
CA ASP A 79 3.25 8.92 -0.32
C ASP A 79 3.01 9.77 0.92
N ILE A 80 3.57 9.34 2.05
CA ILE A 80 3.48 10.05 3.33
C ILE A 80 3.92 11.50 3.20
N ARG A 81 4.85 11.83 2.31
CA ARG A 81 5.36 13.18 2.16
C ARG A 81 4.29 14.17 1.69
N PHE A 82 3.28 13.71 0.96
CA PHE A 82 2.18 14.55 0.47
C PHE A 82 1.14 14.83 1.56
N VAL A 83 0.96 13.88 2.49
CA VAL A 83 -0.07 13.97 3.54
C VAL A 83 0.47 14.25 4.94
N LYS A 84 1.80 14.25 5.15
CA LYS A 84 2.43 14.36 6.48
C LYS A 84 1.95 15.59 7.24
N THR A 85 1.88 16.74 6.59
CA THR A 85 1.44 18.00 7.21
C THR A 85 -0.01 17.91 7.69
N LEU A 86 -0.88 17.23 6.93
CA LEU A 86 -2.28 17.02 7.31
C LEU A 86 -2.40 16.04 8.49
N VAL A 87 -1.61 14.96 8.48
CA VAL A 87 -1.54 14.01 9.59
C VAL A 87 -1.06 14.71 10.87
N ASP A 88 0.01 15.49 10.78
CA ASP A 88 0.54 16.24 11.93
C ASP A 88 -0.48 17.26 12.47
N GLY A 89 -1.18 17.97 11.59
CA GLY A 89 -2.24 18.89 11.98
C GLY A 89 -3.43 18.19 12.64
N TYR A 90 -3.79 17.00 12.14
CA TYR A 90 -4.87 16.19 12.70
C TYR A 90 -4.50 15.68 14.11
N ASP A 91 -3.29 15.13 14.27
CA ASP A 91 -2.79 14.61 15.55
C ASP A 91 -2.66 15.72 16.60
N LEU A 92 -2.19 16.90 16.20
CA LEU A 92 -2.11 18.07 17.08
C LEU A 92 -3.51 18.50 17.54
N SER A 93 -4.45 18.66 16.61
CA SER A 93 -5.83 19.07 16.92
C SER A 93 -6.53 18.07 17.85
N ARG A 94 -6.29 16.77 17.65
CA ARG A 94 -6.83 15.72 18.52
C ARG A 94 -6.19 15.70 19.90
N SER A 95 -4.90 15.98 19.98
CA SER A 95 -4.19 16.08 21.25
C SER A 95 -4.68 17.27 22.07
N GLU A 96 -4.88 18.43 21.43
CA GLU A 96 -5.47 19.61 22.07
C GLU A 96 -6.91 19.34 22.55
N ALA A 97 -7.71 18.64 21.75
CA ALA A 97 -9.04 18.21 22.14
C ALA A 97 -9.03 17.35 23.43
N ALA A 98 -8.12 16.39 23.50
CA ALA A 98 -7.97 15.51 24.65
C ALA A 98 -7.54 16.29 25.89
N ASN A 99 -6.52 17.16 25.76
CA ASN A 99 -6.04 18.02 26.84
C ASN A 99 -7.17 18.90 27.38
N TYR A 100 -7.97 19.51 26.51
CA TYR A 100 -9.10 20.33 26.93
C TYR A 100 -10.14 19.53 27.74
N VAL A 101 -10.49 18.32 27.29
CA VAL A 101 -11.44 17.47 28.04
C VAL A 101 -10.89 17.10 29.43
N GLU A 102 -9.58 16.98 29.58
CA GLU A 102 -8.95 16.80 30.89
C GLU A 102 -8.95 18.09 31.73
N GLU A 103 -8.60 19.23 31.12
CA GLU A 103 -8.55 20.53 31.80
C GLU A 103 -9.92 21.04 32.26
N VAL A 104 -11.01 20.75 31.53
CA VAL A 104 -12.38 21.10 31.95
C VAL A 104 -12.75 20.47 33.30
N LYS A 105 -12.09 19.38 33.71
CA LYS A 105 -12.27 18.80 35.06
C LYS A 105 -11.63 19.65 36.16
N ASN A 106 -10.64 20.49 35.81
CA ASN A 106 -9.91 21.36 36.72
C ASN A 106 -10.51 22.77 36.67
N LEU A 107 -11.56 23.01 37.44
CA LEU A 107 -12.16 24.33 37.58
C LEU A 107 -11.21 25.26 38.35
N ILE A 108 -10.94 26.44 37.78
CA ILE A 108 -10.24 27.51 38.50
C ILE A 108 -11.29 28.33 39.25
N PHE A 109 -11.22 28.33 40.58
CA PHE A 109 -12.10 29.13 41.42
C PHE A 109 -11.49 30.52 41.65
N ILE A 110 -12.28 31.56 41.36
CA ILE A 110 -12.02 32.93 41.76
C ILE A 110 -12.94 33.25 42.93
N LEU A 111 -12.34 33.50 44.09
CA LEU A 111 -13.06 33.90 45.29
C LEU A 111 -12.95 35.41 45.49
N LYS A 112 -14.09 36.08 45.54
CA LYS A 112 -14.20 37.51 45.88
C LYS A 112 -14.74 37.62 47.30
N GLY A 113 -14.10 38.45 48.13
CA GLY A 113 -14.53 38.67 49.52
C GLY A 113 -14.25 37.51 50.49
N TYR A 114 -13.38 36.55 50.13
CA TYR A 114 -12.99 35.46 51.04
C TYR A 114 -11.93 35.93 52.04
N GLY A 115 -12.25 35.91 53.33
CA GLY A 115 -11.38 36.34 54.42
C GLY A 115 -10.76 35.19 55.23
N GLY A 116 -10.96 33.94 54.81
CA GLY A 116 -10.48 32.74 55.50
C GLY A 116 -8.96 32.55 55.42
N THR A 117 -8.42 31.78 56.38
CA THR A 117 -7.01 31.37 56.44
C THR A 117 -6.61 30.40 55.32
N GLU A 118 -5.31 30.37 55.03
CA GLU A 118 -4.54 29.48 54.12
C GLU A 118 -5.32 28.65 53.07
N ILE A 119 -4.98 28.85 51.80
CA ILE A 119 -5.57 28.20 50.60
C ILE A 119 -5.70 26.67 50.72
N GLU A 120 -4.82 26.02 51.48
CA GLU A 120 -4.79 24.57 51.68
C GLU A 120 -6.00 24.04 52.47
N GLU A 121 -6.49 24.79 53.46
CA GLU A 121 -7.66 24.42 54.27
C GLU A 121 -8.96 24.58 53.47
N LEU A 122 -9.02 25.60 52.62
CA LEU A 122 -10.08 25.82 51.63
C LEU A 122 -10.12 24.72 50.56
N MET A 123 -8.97 24.32 50.01
CA MET A 123 -8.94 23.23 49.03
C MET A 123 -9.40 21.90 49.62
N ARG A 124 -9.17 21.68 50.93
CA ARG A 124 -9.68 20.53 51.65
C ARG A 124 -11.19 20.58 51.82
N SER A 125 -11.76 21.70 52.25
CA SER A 125 -13.21 21.85 52.43
C SER A 125 -13.97 21.78 51.09
N ILE A 126 -13.40 22.30 50.00
CA ILE A 126 -13.98 22.11 48.65
C ILE A 126 -14.03 20.63 48.27
N ASN A 127 -12.98 19.85 48.59
CA ASN A 127 -12.92 18.43 48.26
C ASN A 127 -13.79 17.54 49.18
N GLU A 128 -13.83 17.84 50.48
CA GLU A 128 -14.54 17.05 51.49
C GLU A 128 -16.03 17.45 51.57
N ASP A 129 -16.33 18.75 51.65
CA ASP A 129 -17.68 19.28 51.90
C ASP A 129 -18.41 19.75 50.64
N ARG A 130 -17.69 19.93 49.51
CA ARG A 130 -18.22 20.41 48.21
C ARG A 130 -18.97 21.74 48.29
N ALA A 131 -18.69 22.57 49.29
CA ALA A 131 -19.31 23.87 49.49
C ALA A 131 -18.26 24.92 49.87
N ILE A 132 -18.50 26.17 49.46
CA ILE A 132 -17.63 27.31 49.78
C ILE A 132 -18.44 28.28 50.63
N ALA A 133 -17.95 28.57 51.84
CA ALA A 133 -18.52 29.60 52.70
C ALA A 133 -18.04 30.98 52.24
N ILE A 134 -18.98 31.91 52.11
CA ILE A 134 -18.71 33.31 51.73
C ILE A 134 -18.98 34.17 52.96
N ASP A 135 -17.97 34.93 53.40
CA ASP A 135 -18.03 35.73 54.63
C ASP A 135 -18.72 37.09 54.42
N ASP A 136 -18.65 37.65 53.21
CA ASP A 136 -19.26 38.94 52.86
C ASP A 136 -20.56 38.74 52.05
N PRO A 137 -21.73 39.07 52.59
CA PRO A 137 -23.00 38.91 51.89
C PRO A 137 -23.31 40.02 50.86
N GLU A 138 -22.60 41.15 50.86
CA GLU A 138 -22.86 42.24 49.89
C GLU A 138 -21.93 42.19 48.67
N ASP A 139 -20.64 41.87 48.84
CA ASP A 139 -19.63 41.83 47.75
C ASP A 139 -18.95 40.45 47.57
N GLY A 140 -19.33 39.45 48.37
CA GLY A 140 -18.75 38.12 48.32
C GLY A 140 -19.35 37.23 47.23
N GLY A 141 -18.49 36.49 46.52
CA GLY A 141 -18.92 35.64 45.42
C GLY A 141 -17.87 34.61 45.02
N VAL A 142 -18.34 33.50 44.45
CA VAL A 142 -17.50 32.47 43.81
C VAL A 142 -17.76 32.51 42.32
N ASP A 143 -16.76 32.90 41.55
CA ASP A 143 -16.76 32.75 40.10
C ASP A 143 -15.90 31.55 39.74
N THR A 144 -16.34 30.75 38.77
CA THR A 144 -15.50 29.72 38.16
C THR A 144 -15.05 30.19 36.79
N ILE A 145 -13.75 30.19 36.55
CA ILE A 145 -13.23 30.31 35.19
C ILE A 145 -13.04 28.91 34.66
N THR A 146 -13.91 28.53 33.73
CA THR A 146 -13.65 27.43 32.81
C THR A 146 -13.08 28.04 31.54
N PRO A 147 -11.95 27.54 30.99
CA PRO A 147 -11.52 27.90 29.65
C PRO A 147 -12.69 27.63 28.69
N GLN A 148 -13.19 28.66 28.01
CA GLN A 148 -14.25 28.50 27.02
C GLN A 148 -13.61 28.16 25.67
N MET A 149 -13.49 26.87 25.37
CA MET A 149 -13.11 26.43 24.02
C MET A 149 -14.34 25.97 23.26
N ASP A 150 -14.48 26.41 22.01
CA ASP A 150 -15.55 25.94 21.14
C ASP A 150 -15.22 24.55 20.60
N ILE A 151 -15.75 23.52 21.28
CA ILE A 151 -15.63 22.12 20.88
C ILE A 151 -16.20 21.89 19.47
N THR A 152 -17.17 22.71 19.04
CA THR A 152 -17.80 22.60 17.72
C THR A 152 -16.81 22.99 16.63
N ALA A 153 -16.14 24.14 16.78
CA ALA A 153 -15.10 24.58 15.85
C ALA A 153 -13.94 23.57 15.78
N LEU A 154 -13.51 23.01 16.92
CA LEU A 154 -12.47 21.99 16.95
C LEU A 154 -12.90 20.71 16.21
N ARG A 155 -14.15 20.29 16.42
CA ARG A 155 -14.73 19.14 15.71
C ARG A 155 -14.75 19.36 14.21
N GLU A 156 -15.24 20.50 13.77
CA GLU A 156 -15.27 20.85 12.35
C GLU A 156 -13.86 20.88 11.76
N HIS A 157 -12.87 21.39 12.50
CA HIS A 157 -11.48 21.42 12.06
C HIS A 157 -10.89 20.02 11.85
N TYR A 158 -10.93 19.13 12.87
CA TYR A 158 -10.34 17.80 12.70
C TYR A 158 -11.14 16.92 11.72
N GLU A 159 -12.45 17.13 11.58
CA GLU A 159 -13.26 16.44 10.57
C GLU A 159 -12.93 16.90 9.16
N GLN A 160 -12.65 18.19 8.96
CA GLN A 160 -12.18 18.71 7.68
C GLN A 160 -10.79 18.17 7.35
N LEU A 161 -9.85 18.17 8.30
CA LEU A 161 -8.54 17.55 8.11
C LEU A 161 -8.62 16.06 7.77
N LYS A 162 -9.55 15.31 8.37
CA LYS A 162 -9.79 13.90 8.01
C LYS A 162 -10.29 13.77 6.56
N ARG A 163 -11.13 14.69 6.09
CA ARG A 163 -11.62 14.69 4.68
C ARG A 163 -10.50 15.03 3.72
N ASP A 164 -9.77 16.11 3.98
CA ASP A 164 -8.63 16.54 3.18
C ASP A 164 -7.58 15.42 3.10
N LEU A 165 -7.30 14.74 4.23
CA LEU A 165 -6.40 13.59 4.27
C LEU A 165 -6.88 12.42 3.38
N ASN A 166 -8.18 12.14 3.35
CA ASN A 166 -8.71 11.07 2.50
C ASN A 166 -8.66 11.46 1.01
N GLU A 167 -8.94 12.71 0.67
CA GLU A 167 -8.91 13.22 -0.71
C GLU A 167 -7.46 13.30 -1.23
N ASP A 168 -6.56 13.96 -0.50
CA ASP A 168 -5.15 14.12 -0.86
C ASP A 168 -4.37 12.80 -0.76
N GLY A 169 -4.72 11.96 0.22
CA GLY A 169 -4.15 10.62 0.38
C GLY A 169 -4.72 9.60 -0.61
N GLN A 170 -5.75 9.97 -1.38
CA GLN A 170 -6.48 9.09 -2.30
C GLN A 170 -6.94 7.78 -1.62
N ALA A 171 -7.34 7.90 -0.35
CA ALA A 171 -7.77 6.77 0.45
C ALA A 171 -9.28 6.51 0.27
N VAL A 172 -9.68 5.25 0.48
CA VAL A 172 -11.10 4.87 0.42
C VAL A 172 -11.76 5.22 1.75
N SER A 173 -12.70 6.16 1.73
CA SER A 173 -13.50 6.47 2.92
C SER A 173 -14.47 5.33 3.23
N LYS A 174 -14.48 4.91 4.50
CA LYS A 174 -15.37 3.84 5.02
C LYS A 174 -16.55 4.39 5.82
N ASP A 175 -16.85 5.67 5.72
CA ASP A 175 -17.88 6.33 6.54
C ASP A 175 -19.29 5.84 6.12
N VAL A 176 -19.79 4.80 6.80
CA VAL A 176 -21.04 4.08 6.51
C VAL A 176 -22.27 5.00 6.46
N ASP A 177 -22.28 6.06 7.28
CA ASP A 177 -23.41 7.00 7.42
C ASP A 177 -23.72 7.79 6.14
N LYS A 178 -22.74 8.01 5.26
CA LYS A 178 -22.96 8.74 3.99
C LYS A 178 -23.50 7.85 2.87
N TYR A 179 -23.37 6.52 2.98
CA TYR A 179 -23.53 5.62 1.84
C TYR A 179 -24.62 4.55 2.02
N GLY A 180 -25.20 4.45 3.23
CA GLY A 180 -26.30 3.54 3.53
C GLY A 180 -25.88 2.06 3.54
N ASN A 181 -26.81 1.17 3.90
CA ASN A 181 -26.54 -0.26 4.08
C ASN A 181 -26.19 -1.03 2.79
N ALA A 182 -26.34 -0.42 1.61
CA ALA A 182 -26.06 -1.05 0.32
C ALA A 182 -25.66 0.01 -0.73
N PRO A 183 -24.38 0.41 -0.80
CA PRO A 183 -23.92 1.32 -1.86
C PRO A 183 -24.11 0.67 -3.24
N SER A 184 -24.57 1.46 -4.21
CA SER A 184 -24.67 1.03 -5.60
C SER A 184 -23.28 0.75 -6.19
N GLY A 185 -23.19 -0.07 -7.25
CA GLY A 185 -21.92 -0.33 -7.93
C GLY A 185 -21.25 0.95 -8.45
N VAL A 186 -22.03 1.96 -8.85
CA VAL A 186 -21.52 3.28 -9.22
C VAL A 186 -20.92 4.03 -8.03
N ALA A 187 -21.56 3.95 -6.85
CA ALA A 187 -21.04 4.57 -5.64
C ALA A 187 -19.73 3.90 -5.18
N LEU A 188 -19.63 2.57 -5.25
CA LEU A 188 -18.39 1.84 -4.96
C LEU A 188 -17.27 2.25 -5.93
N LYS A 189 -17.54 2.34 -7.23
CA LYS A 189 -16.54 2.83 -8.21
C LYS A 189 -16.07 4.24 -7.88
N PHE A 190 -16.96 5.13 -7.45
CA PHE A 190 -16.58 6.48 -7.05
C PHE A 190 -15.73 6.49 -5.78
N MET A 191 -16.02 5.63 -4.80
CA MET A 191 -15.21 5.50 -3.57
C MET A 191 -13.78 5.04 -3.85
N TYR A 192 -13.63 4.08 -4.77
CA TYR A 192 -12.33 3.54 -5.12
C TYR A 192 -11.60 4.36 -6.19
N ALA A 193 -12.23 5.37 -6.80
CA ALA A 193 -11.64 6.11 -7.91
C ALA A 193 -10.28 6.75 -7.58
N GLY A 194 -10.14 7.30 -6.37
CA GLY A 194 -8.86 7.85 -5.90
C GLY A 194 -7.78 6.77 -5.78
N LEU A 195 -8.10 5.68 -5.09
CA LEU A 195 -7.17 4.56 -4.91
C LEU A 195 -6.81 3.89 -6.26
N ASP A 196 -7.77 3.78 -7.16
CA ASP A 196 -7.55 3.24 -8.50
C ASP A 196 -6.56 4.10 -9.29
N LEU A 197 -6.70 5.42 -9.24
CA LEU A 197 -5.76 6.35 -9.87
C LEU A 197 -4.35 6.20 -9.29
N LYS A 198 -4.22 6.03 -7.98
CA LYS A 198 -2.95 5.75 -7.31
C LYS A 198 -2.32 4.43 -7.76
N CYS A 199 -3.12 3.37 -7.79
CA CYS A 199 -2.69 2.04 -8.25
C CYS A 199 -2.26 2.07 -9.73
N ASN A 200 -2.97 2.79 -10.60
CA ASN A 200 -2.60 2.95 -12.00
C ASN A 200 -1.20 3.58 -12.17
N LEU A 201 -0.90 4.62 -11.38
CA LEU A 201 0.41 5.29 -11.40
C LEU A 201 1.52 4.36 -10.92
N MET A 202 1.30 3.66 -9.80
CA MET A 202 2.24 2.69 -9.26
C MET A 202 2.46 1.53 -10.24
N GLU A 203 1.40 0.99 -10.84
CA GLU A 203 1.47 -0.09 -11.82
C GLU A 203 2.33 0.30 -13.03
N THR A 204 2.22 1.53 -13.51
CA THR A 204 3.03 2.03 -14.63
C THR A 204 4.52 1.99 -14.30
N GLU A 205 4.92 2.52 -13.14
CA GLU A 205 6.32 2.50 -12.71
C GLU A 205 6.82 1.09 -12.40
N PHE A 206 5.94 0.22 -11.84
CA PHE A 206 6.26 -1.17 -11.57
C PHE A 206 6.45 -1.98 -12.85
N LYS A 207 5.66 -1.74 -13.91
CA LYS A 207 5.86 -2.35 -15.23
C LYS A 207 7.26 -2.06 -15.75
N MET A 208 7.71 -0.80 -15.68
CA MET A 208 9.08 -0.44 -16.06
C MET A 208 10.14 -1.13 -15.18
N GLY A 209 9.87 -1.30 -13.89
CA GLY A 209 10.73 -2.07 -12.98
C GLY A 209 10.83 -3.55 -13.37
N PHE A 210 9.69 -4.17 -13.70
CA PHE A 210 9.64 -5.56 -14.14
C PHE A 210 10.27 -5.77 -15.52
N GLU A 211 10.11 -4.86 -16.47
CA GLU A 211 10.83 -4.91 -17.76
C GLU A 211 12.34 -4.95 -17.55
N ASN A 212 12.85 -4.14 -16.62
CA ASN A 212 14.26 -4.19 -16.26
C ASN A 212 14.64 -5.50 -15.55
N LEU A 213 13.77 -6.06 -14.72
CA LEU A 213 14.00 -7.37 -14.09
C LEU A 213 14.04 -8.50 -15.10
N LEU A 214 13.12 -8.50 -16.07
CA LEU A 214 13.03 -9.52 -17.11
C LEU A 214 14.33 -9.60 -17.93
N TYR A 215 14.98 -8.47 -18.20
CA TYR A 215 16.31 -8.47 -18.83
C TYR A 215 17.34 -9.33 -18.07
N PHE A 216 17.41 -9.23 -16.74
CA PHE A 216 18.34 -10.05 -15.94
C PHE A 216 17.91 -11.51 -15.88
N VAL A 217 16.60 -11.77 -15.87
CA VAL A 217 16.03 -13.13 -15.92
C VAL A 217 16.38 -13.80 -17.24
N ASP A 218 16.27 -13.10 -18.37
CA ASP A 218 16.60 -13.62 -19.69
C ASP A 218 18.08 -14.00 -19.79
N ILE A 219 18.99 -13.14 -19.30
CA ILE A 219 20.42 -13.47 -19.23
C ILE A 219 20.64 -14.73 -18.39
N TYR A 220 19.96 -14.84 -17.24
CA TYR A 220 20.08 -16.02 -16.40
C TYR A 220 19.55 -17.30 -17.07
N LEU A 221 18.44 -17.21 -17.81
CA LEU A 221 17.86 -18.34 -18.54
C LEU A 221 18.74 -18.79 -19.71
N ASP A 222 19.35 -17.84 -20.41
CA ASP A 222 20.33 -18.11 -21.48
C ASP A 222 21.57 -18.84 -20.92
N LEU A 223 22.10 -18.34 -19.79
CA LEU A 223 23.24 -18.95 -19.10
C LEU A 223 22.96 -20.36 -18.56
N THR A 224 21.74 -20.61 -18.09
CA THR A 224 21.34 -21.94 -17.58
C THR A 224 20.92 -22.91 -18.69
N GLY A 225 20.99 -22.49 -19.95
CA GLY A 225 20.67 -23.32 -21.12
C GLY A 225 19.18 -23.61 -21.28
N GLN A 226 18.31 -22.83 -20.63
CA GLN A 226 16.85 -22.96 -20.73
C GLN A 226 16.29 -22.25 -21.98
N GLY A 227 17.12 -21.47 -22.66
CA GLY A 227 16.80 -20.78 -23.90
C GLY A 227 16.88 -19.25 -23.76
N ASN A 228 16.98 -18.58 -24.90
CA ASN A 228 16.96 -17.12 -24.98
C ASN A 228 15.52 -16.65 -25.22
N PHE A 229 14.99 -15.85 -24.28
CA PHE A 229 13.63 -15.32 -24.30
C PHE A 229 13.57 -13.80 -24.53
N GLU A 230 14.67 -13.17 -24.96
CA GLU A 230 14.80 -11.70 -25.12
C GLU A 230 13.77 -11.10 -26.11
N ARG A 231 13.14 -11.93 -26.95
CA ARG A 231 12.11 -11.52 -27.93
C ARG A 231 10.70 -12.00 -27.58
N VAL A 232 10.51 -12.58 -26.40
CA VAL A 232 9.18 -12.98 -25.93
C VAL A 232 8.53 -11.78 -25.25
N GLU A 233 7.42 -11.33 -25.82
CA GLU A 233 6.63 -10.26 -25.21
C GLU A 233 5.90 -10.82 -23.99
N VAL A 234 6.28 -10.36 -22.81
CA VAL A 234 5.66 -10.75 -21.54
C VAL A 234 4.62 -9.70 -21.17
N GLU A 235 3.35 -10.09 -21.14
CA GLU A 235 2.27 -9.23 -20.65
C GLU A 235 2.15 -9.39 -19.13
N LEU A 236 2.37 -8.29 -18.39
CA LEU A 236 2.22 -8.24 -16.94
C LEU A 236 0.80 -7.77 -16.58
N VAL A 237 0.00 -8.68 -16.03
CA VAL A 237 -1.37 -8.41 -15.58
C VAL A 237 -1.38 -8.19 -14.07
N PHE A 238 -1.80 -7.00 -13.63
CA PHE A 238 -1.98 -6.66 -12.23
C PHE A 238 -3.47 -6.76 -11.86
N ASN A 239 -3.80 -7.70 -10.97
CA ASN A 239 -5.16 -7.87 -10.49
C ASN A 239 -5.42 -6.93 -9.30
N ARG A 240 -6.57 -6.23 -9.33
CA ARG A 240 -7.01 -5.33 -8.26
C ARG A 240 -8.16 -5.97 -7.50
N ASP A 241 -8.04 -6.00 -6.19
CA ASP A 241 -9.12 -6.40 -5.31
C ASP A 241 -9.96 -5.17 -4.96
N MET A 242 -11.20 -5.11 -5.46
CA MET A 242 -12.15 -4.03 -5.23
C MET A 242 -13.45 -4.61 -4.69
N ALA A 243 -13.99 -4.00 -3.64
CA ALA A 243 -15.32 -4.37 -3.17
C ALA A 243 -16.35 -4.04 -4.27
N VAL A 244 -16.96 -5.07 -4.83
CA VAL A 244 -17.98 -4.97 -5.88
C VAL A 244 -19.35 -5.39 -5.36
N ASN A 245 -20.40 -4.80 -5.91
CA ASN A 245 -21.75 -5.29 -5.68
C ASN A 245 -22.00 -6.49 -6.60
N GLU A 246 -21.70 -7.69 -6.11
CA GLU A 246 -21.85 -8.95 -6.86
C GLU A 246 -23.27 -9.15 -7.38
N THR A 247 -24.29 -8.70 -6.63
CA THR A 247 -25.70 -8.81 -7.06
C THR A 247 -25.96 -8.01 -8.33
N GLU A 248 -25.45 -6.78 -8.41
CA GLU A 248 -25.59 -5.94 -9.61
C GLU A 248 -24.82 -6.53 -10.80
N ILE A 249 -23.62 -7.07 -10.57
CA ILE A 249 -22.84 -7.73 -11.64
C ILE A 249 -23.58 -8.95 -12.18
N ILE A 250 -24.09 -9.82 -11.30
CA ILE A 250 -24.83 -11.03 -11.70
C ILE A 250 -26.10 -10.64 -12.48
N GLN A 251 -26.83 -9.61 -12.04
CA GLN A 251 -28.00 -9.09 -12.76
C GLN A 251 -27.63 -8.56 -14.15
N ASN A 252 -26.54 -7.79 -14.26
CA ASN A 252 -26.04 -7.28 -15.54
C ASN A 252 -25.57 -8.41 -16.47
N CYS A 253 -24.90 -9.43 -15.94
CA CYS A 253 -24.50 -10.62 -16.68
C CYS A 253 -25.72 -11.38 -17.22
N SER A 254 -26.76 -11.55 -16.40
CA SER A 254 -28.02 -12.17 -16.84
C SER A 254 -28.74 -11.35 -17.91
N ALA A 255 -28.76 -10.02 -17.78
CA ALA A 255 -29.36 -9.12 -18.77
C ALA A 255 -28.57 -9.05 -20.09
N SER A 256 -27.25 -9.29 -20.03
CA SER A 256 -26.37 -9.23 -21.20
C SER A 256 -26.33 -10.53 -22.02
N LYS A 257 -26.90 -11.63 -21.51
CA LYS A 257 -27.06 -12.88 -22.25
C LYS A 257 -27.86 -12.63 -23.54
N GLY A 258 -27.27 -12.98 -24.68
CA GLY A 258 -27.84 -12.76 -26.01
C GLY A 258 -27.40 -11.46 -26.71
N THR A 259 -26.78 -10.51 -25.98
CA THR A 259 -26.15 -9.32 -26.59
C THR A 259 -24.63 -9.45 -26.65
N VAL A 260 -24.04 -10.09 -25.64
CA VAL A 260 -22.60 -10.35 -25.53
C VAL A 260 -22.34 -11.85 -25.55
N SER A 261 -21.17 -12.28 -26.03
CA SER A 261 -20.81 -13.71 -26.07
C SER A 261 -20.82 -14.34 -24.67
N ASP A 262 -21.27 -15.58 -24.58
CA ASP A 262 -21.31 -16.34 -23.32
C ASP A 262 -19.92 -16.41 -22.67
N ARG A 263 -18.84 -16.49 -23.47
CA ARG A 263 -17.45 -16.46 -22.99
C ARG A 263 -17.14 -15.18 -22.23
N THR A 264 -17.56 -14.03 -22.74
CA THR A 264 -17.34 -12.73 -22.10
C THR A 264 -18.19 -12.56 -20.84
N VAL A 265 -19.42 -13.09 -20.83
CA VAL A 265 -20.29 -13.06 -19.64
C VAL A 265 -19.71 -13.89 -18.50
N VAL A 266 -19.16 -15.07 -18.81
CA VAL A 266 -18.47 -15.94 -17.85
C VAL A 266 -17.17 -15.28 -17.36
N ALA A 267 -16.42 -14.63 -18.24
CA ALA A 267 -15.19 -13.91 -17.88
C ALA A 267 -15.41 -12.74 -16.90
N HIS A 268 -16.59 -12.11 -16.91
CA HIS A 268 -16.93 -11.02 -16.00
C HIS A 268 -17.75 -11.47 -14.78
N HIS A 269 -17.95 -12.78 -14.61
CA HIS A 269 -18.74 -13.30 -13.50
C HIS A 269 -17.90 -13.31 -12.20
N PRO A 270 -18.39 -12.77 -11.07
CA PRO A 270 -17.58 -12.60 -9.84
C PRO A 270 -16.96 -13.89 -9.28
N TYR A 271 -17.60 -15.04 -9.51
CA TYR A 271 -17.16 -16.33 -8.98
C TYR A 271 -16.22 -17.10 -9.92
N VAL A 272 -15.94 -16.59 -11.12
CA VAL A 272 -15.13 -17.29 -12.11
C VAL A 272 -13.70 -16.75 -12.04
N SER A 273 -12.77 -17.62 -11.66
CA SER A 273 -11.33 -17.29 -11.59
C SER A 273 -10.60 -17.67 -12.87
N ASP A 274 -10.90 -18.84 -13.45
CA ASP A 274 -10.39 -19.31 -14.73
C ASP A 274 -11.54 -19.54 -15.71
N VAL A 275 -11.56 -18.74 -16.78
CA VAL A 275 -12.61 -18.76 -17.80
C VAL A 275 -12.57 -20.05 -18.62
N GLU A 276 -11.38 -20.61 -18.87
CA GLU A 276 -11.25 -21.81 -19.67
C GLU A 276 -11.66 -23.06 -18.90
N GLU A 277 -11.31 -23.13 -17.62
CA GLU A 277 -11.77 -24.19 -16.73
C GLU A 277 -13.29 -24.17 -16.56
N GLU A 278 -13.87 -23.00 -16.28
CA GLU A 278 -15.32 -22.85 -16.11
C GLU A 278 -16.08 -23.21 -17.39
N LEU A 279 -15.58 -22.82 -18.57
CA LEU A 279 -16.18 -23.20 -19.85
C LEU A 279 -16.12 -24.71 -20.11
N LYS A 280 -15.10 -25.41 -19.62
CA LYS A 280 -15.03 -26.88 -19.71
C LYS A 280 -16.07 -27.52 -18.80
N LEU A 281 -16.14 -27.10 -17.53
CA LEU A 281 -17.13 -27.59 -16.57
C LEU A 281 -18.57 -27.35 -17.06
N LEU A 282 -18.82 -26.21 -17.68
CA LEU A 282 -20.14 -25.86 -18.23
C LEU A 282 -20.50 -26.71 -19.46
N LYS A 283 -19.52 -27.11 -20.27
CA LYS A 283 -19.72 -28.08 -21.37
C LYS A 283 -20.01 -29.47 -20.83
N GLU A 284 -19.24 -29.95 -19.85
CA GLU A 284 -19.46 -31.24 -19.19
C GLU A 284 -20.86 -31.30 -18.54
N GLN A 285 -21.30 -30.21 -17.89
CA GLN A 285 -22.64 -30.09 -17.35
C GLN A 285 -23.71 -30.15 -18.45
N ARG A 286 -23.54 -29.42 -19.56
CA ARG A 286 -24.48 -29.45 -20.68
C ARG A 286 -24.55 -30.81 -21.36
N GLU A 287 -23.42 -31.50 -21.50
CA GLU A 287 -23.36 -32.86 -22.06
C GLU A 287 -24.04 -33.87 -21.13
N ALA A 288 -23.89 -33.71 -19.81
CA ALA A 288 -24.58 -34.55 -18.81
C ALA A 288 -26.09 -34.27 -18.72
N GLU A 289 -26.52 -33.02 -18.95
CA GLU A 289 -27.93 -32.60 -18.94
C GLU A 289 -28.64 -32.73 -20.30
N SER A 290 -27.90 -33.02 -21.38
CA SER A 290 -28.47 -33.18 -22.72
C SER A 290 -29.40 -34.39 -22.77
N PRO A 291 -30.66 -34.24 -23.23
CA PRO A 291 -31.59 -35.35 -23.37
C PRO A 291 -31.01 -36.44 -24.28
N GLN A 292 -31.09 -37.70 -23.83
CA GLN A 292 -30.53 -38.91 -24.47
C GLN A 292 -31.05 -39.21 -25.91
N TRP A 293 -31.91 -38.36 -26.47
CA TRP A 293 -32.56 -38.51 -27.78
C TRP A 293 -31.92 -37.68 -28.90
N ASP A 294 -30.96 -36.78 -28.60
CA ASP A 294 -30.29 -35.91 -29.60
C ASP A 294 -28.97 -36.50 -30.15
N VAL A 295 -28.67 -37.76 -29.81
CA VAL A 295 -27.56 -38.49 -30.43
C VAL A 295 -28.03 -38.95 -31.81
N VAL A 296 -27.70 -38.18 -32.84
CA VAL A 296 -27.92 -38.58 -34.23
C VAL A 296 -27.14 -39.88 -34.46
N PRO A 297 -27.78 -41.01 -34.80
CA PRO A 297 -27.06 -42.22 -35.15
C PRO A 297 -26.27 -41.94 -36.44
N ASP A 298 -24.99 -42.31 -36.47
CA ASP A 298 -24.18 -42.24 -37.70
C ASP A 298 -24.93 -42.97 -38.83
N LEU A 299 -25.33 -42.20 -39.85
CA LEU A 299 -25.78 -42.76 -41.12
C LEU A 299 -24.57 -43.49 -41.71
N LYS A 300 -24.57 -44.83 -41.61
CA LYS A 300 -23.73 -45.66 -42.46
C LYS A 300 -24.16 -45.37 -43.90
N ASP A 301 -23.38 -44.54 -44.59
CA ASP A 301 -23.35 -44.54 -46.04
C ASP A 301 -23.05 -45.98 -46.48
N GLY A 302 -24.06 -46.65 -47.00
CA GLY A 302 -23.89 -47.91 -47.69
C GLY A 302 -23.08 -47.63 -48.95
N GLU A 303 -21.83 -48.09 -48.97
CA GLU A 303 -21.02 -48.20 -50.17
C GLU A 303 -21.85 -48.87 -51.27
N GLU A 304 -22.18 -48.08 -52.29
CA GLU A 304 -22.25 -48.58 -53.65
C GLU A 304 -20.89 -49.17 -53.99
N ASP A 305 -20.82 -50.48 -54.15
CA ASP A 305 -19.91 -51.10 -55.10
C ASP A 305 -20.69 -52.22 -55.79
N GLY A 306 -21.19 -51.91 -56.98
CA GLY A 306 -21.52 -52.91 -57.97
C GLY A 306 -20.30 -53.12 -58.87
N GLU A 307 -19.96 -54.37 -59.16
CA GLU A 307 -19.60 -54.79 -60.51
C GLU A 307 -19.58 -56.33 -60.61
N GLU A 308 -19.67 -56.78 -61.86
CA GLU A 308 -20.09 -58.07 -62.40
C GLU A 308 -19.15 -59.26 -62.15
#